data_AF-F3FW80-F1
#
_entry.id   AF-F3FW80-F1
#
_cell.length_a   1.000
_cell.length_b   1.000
_cell.length_c   1.000
_cell.angle_alpha   90.00
_cell.angle_beta   90.00
_cell.angle_gamma   90.00
#
_symmetry.space_group_name_H-M   'P 1'
#
loop_
_entity.id
_entity.type
_entity.pdbx_description
1 polymer ?
#
loop_
_entity_poly.entity_id
_entity_poly.type
_entity_poly.pdbx_seq_one_letter_code
_entity_poly.pdbx_strand_id
1 'polypeptide(L)'
;MFLVLPRFGTISPWSSKASDIARNCGLSKIQRLERGIAFYVEGQFNETEAQVIADSLHDRMTQLVLGDLEQAANLFSHAQPKPLTAVDILGGGRAALENP
;
A
#
# COMPACT_ATOMS: atom_id res chain seq x y z
N MET A 1 16.11 -10.28 2.13
CA MET A 1 14.86 -10.18 2.90
C MET A 1 13.75 -9.81 1.94
N PHE A 2 12.56 -10.38 2.10
CA PHE A 2 11.37 -10.01 1.34
C PHE A 2 10.32 -9.51 2.34
N LEU A 3 10.08 -8.20 2.37
CA LEU A 3 9.12 -7.58 3.28
C LEU A 3 7.76 -7.45 2.61
N VAL A 4 6.80 -8.28 3.04
CA VAL A 4 5.43 -8.29 2.53
C VAL A 4 4.57 -7.35 3.37
N LEU A 5 3.92 -6.38 2.71
CA LEU A 5 3.07 -5.36 3.32
C LEU A 5 1.78 -5.17 2.53
N PRO A 6 0.73 -4.56 3.11
CA PRO A 6 -0.40 -4.07 2.33
C PRO A 6 0.05 -3.10 1.24
N ARG A 7 -0.67 -3.07 0.11
CA ARG A 7 -0.36 -2.09 -0.96
C ARG A 7 -0.48 -0.66 -0.45
N PHE A 8 0.41 0.20 -0.92
CA PHE A 8 0.32 1.63 -0.59
C PHE A 8 -1.03 2.21 -1.02
N GLY A 9 -1.57 3.11 -0.19
CA GLY A 9 -2.92 3.65 -0.36
C GLY A 9 -4.04 2.77 0.20
N THR A 10 -3.73 1.60 0.77
CA THR A 10 -4.71 0.75 1.48
C THR A 10 -4.47 0.77 2.99
N ILE A 11 -5.51 0.47 3.77
CA ILE A 11 -5.44 0.29 5.22
C ILE A 11 -5.97 -1.11 5.53
N SER A 12 -5.16 -1.94 6.18
CA SER A 12 -5.57 -3.31 6.50
C SER A 12 -6.61 -3.35 7.63
N PRO A 13 -7.50 -4.37 7.68
CA PRO A 13 -8.38 -4.55 8.84
C PRO A 13 -7.64 -4.73 10.17
N TRP A 14 -6.42 -5.26 10.11
CA TRP A 14 -5.53 -5.36 11.26
C TRP A 14 -5.10 -3.96 11.73
N SER A 15 -4.73 -3.07 10.80
CA SER A 15 -4.33 -1.68 11.08
C SER A 15 -5.41 -0.94 11.86
N SER A 16 -6.67 -1.03 11.42
CA SER A 16 -7.79 -0.38 12.11
C SER A 16 -7.93 -0.87 13.55
N LYS A 17 -8.01 -2.20 13.77
CA LYS A 17 -8.19 -2.77 15.11
C LYS A 17 -6.99 -2.54 16.02
N ALA A 18 -5.76 -2.65 15.50
CA ALA A 18 -4.55 -2.41 16.28
C ALA A 18 -4.46 -0.94 16.73
N SER A 19 -4.80 -0.01 15.84
CA SER A 19 -4.83 1.42 16.16
C SER A 19 -5.93 1.74 17.18
N ASP A 20 -7.10 1.08 17.09
CA ASP A 20 -8.17 1.19 18.09
C ASP A 20 -7.72 0.72 19.47
N ILE A 21 -7.03 -0.42 19.55
CA ILE A 21 -6.48 -0.94 20.80
C ILE A 21 -5.47 0.06 21.39
N ALA A 22 -4.53 0.57 20.59
CA ALA A 22 -3.54 1.55 21.04
C ALA A 22 -4.21 2.80 21.63
N ARG A 23 -5.26 3.31 20.96
CA ARG A 23 -6.07 4.42 21.46
C ARG A 23 -6.76 4.09 22.79
N ASN A 24 -7.38 2.92 22.90
CA ASN A 24 -8.07 2.49 24.12
C ASN A 24 -7.11 2.28 25.31
N CYS A 25 -5.85 1.97 25.03
CA CYS A 25 -4.77 1.91 26.02
C CYS A 25 -4.17 3.27 26.38
N GLY A 26 -4.71 4.38 25.86
CA GLY A 26 -4.23 5.74 26.15
C GLY A 26 -2.99 6.17 25.34
N LEU A 27 -2.58 5.40 24.32
CA LEU A 27 -1.42 5.72 23.48
C LEU A 27 -1.77 6.74 22.38
N SER A 28 -2.19 7.94 22.79
CA SER A 28 -2.75 8.98 21.90
C SER A 28 -1.79 9.50 20.81
N LYS A 29 -0.48 9.27 20.94
CA LYS A 29 0.52 9.66 19.94
C LYS A 29 0.58 8.70 18.74
N ILE A 30 0.02 7.50 18.85
CA ILE A 30 -0.01 6.52 17.77
C ILE A 30 -1.18 6.85 16.85
N GLN A 31 -0.89 7.36 15.65
CA GLN A 31 -1.92 7.69 14.67
C GLN A 31 -2.42 6.45 13.91
N ARG A 32 -1.48 5.55 13.56
CA ARG A 32 -1.78 4.33 12.81
C ARG A 32 -0.71 3.28 13.05
N LEU A 33 -1.14 2.04 13.25
CA LEU A 33 -0.28 0.86 13.27
C LEU A 33 -0.49 0.06 11.99
N GLU A 34 0.56 -0.54 11.44
CA GLU A 34 0.45 -1.50 10.34
C GLU A 34 1.30 -2.73 10.63
N ARG A 35 0.96 -3.86 9.99
CA ARG A 35 1.70 -5.11 10.13
C ARG A 35 2.17 -5.62 8.77
N GLY A 36 3.43 -6.05 8.73
CA GLY A 36 4.02 -6.79 7.62
C GLY A 36 4.57 -8.14 8.04
N ILE A 37 5.08 -8.88 7.06
CA ILE A 37 5.79 -10.14 7.26
C ILE A 37 7.15 -10.02 6.57
N ALA A 38 8.24 -10.18 7.33
CA ALA A 38 9.59 -10.24 6.78
C ALA A 38 9.98 -11.70 6.56
N PHE A 39 10.13 -12.10 5.29
CA PHE A 39 10.65 -13.41 4.92
C PHE A 39 12.17 -13.34 4.72
N TYR A 40 12.88 -14.24 5.40
CA TYR A 40 14.30 -14.48 5.19
C TYR A 40 14.44 -15.82 4.46
N VAL A 41 14.89 -15.75 3.21
CA VAL A 41 15.07 -16.92 2.35
C VAL A 41 16.57 -17.12 2.17
N GLU A 42 17.04 -18.32 2.49
CA GLU A 42 18.44 -18.70 2.34
C GLU A 42 18.66 -19.37 0.97
N GLY A 43 19.77 -19.03 0.31
CA GLY A 43 20.13 -19.57 -0.99
C GLY A 43 20.82 -18.54 -1.89
N GLN A 44 21.37 -19.01 -3.00
CA GLN A 44 21.83 -18.15 -4.08
C GLN A 44 20.74 -18.07 -5.13
N PHE A 45 20.35 -16.85 -5.49
CA PHE A 45 19.38 -16.59 -6.53
C PHE A 45 19.76 -15.31 -7.27
N ASN A 46 19.50 -15.27 -8.57
CA ASN A 46 19.57 -14.05 -9.36
C ASN A 46 18.29 -13.20 -9.20
N GLU A 47 18.21 -12.05 -9.87
CA GLU A 47 17.06 -11.14 -9.79
C GLU A 47 15.75 -11.77 -10.31
N THR A 48 15.81 -12.57 -11.37
CA THR A 48 14.63 -13.25 -11.93
C THR A 48 14.08 -14.27 -10.95
N GLU A 49 14.96 -15.05 -10.31
CA GLU A 49 14.60 -16.02 -9.28
C GLU A 49 14.06 -15.33 -8.02
N ALA A 50 14.64 -14.20 -7.63
CA ALA A 50 14.14 -13.37 -6.53
C ALA A 50 12.71 -12.87 -6.80
N GLN A 51 12.38 -12.50 -8.04
CA GLN A 51 11.03 -12.09 -8.41
C GLN A 51 10.04 -13.25 -8.32
N VAL A 52 10.41 -14.45 -8.77
CA VAL A 52 9.56 -15.66 -8.64
C VAL A 52 9.28 -15.98 -7.16
N ILE A 53 10.30 -15.83 -6.30
CA ILE A 53 10.14 -15.97 -4.85
C ILE A 53 9.16 -14.91 -4.32
N ALA A 54 9.38 -13.62 -4.64
CA ALA A 54 8.52 -12.53 -4.20
C ALA A 54 7.05 -12.75 -4.60
N ASP A 55 6.80 -13.16 -5.84
CA ASP A 55 5.46 -13.43 -6.37
C ASP A 55 4.75 -14.58 -5.63
N SER A 56 5.50 -15.52 -5.08
CA SER A 56 4.96 -16.64 -4.31
C SER A 56 4.64 -16.28 -2.84
N LEU A 57 5.20 -15.18 -2.33
CA LEU A 57 5.11 -14.80 -0.91
C LEU A 57 3.96 -13.84 -0.58
N HIS A 58 3.26 -13.31 -1.59
CA HIS A 58 2.24 -12.28 -1.38
C HIS A 58 1.00 -12.48 -2.26
N ASP A 59 -0.12 -11.92 -1.82
CA ASP A 59 -1.30 -11.74 -2.66
C ASP A 59 -1.12 -10.45 -3.50
N ARG A 60 -0.96 -10.59 -4.82
CA ARG A 60 -0.73 -9.46 -5.74
C ARG A 60 -1.85 -8.42 -5.75
N MET A 61 -3.06 -8.79 -5.36
CA MET A 61 -4.20 -7.86 -5.36
C MET A 61 -4.14 -6.92 -4.16
N THR A 62 -3.68 -7.41 -3.01
CA THR A 62 -3.80 -6.71 -1.72
C THR A 62 -2.46 -6.34 -1.08
N GLN A 63 -1.37 -6.99 -1.49
CA GLN A 63 -0.04 -6.83 -0.92
C GLN A 63 1.01 -6.43 -1.96
N LEU A 64 2.19 -6.06 -1.48
CA LEU A 64 3.40 -5.84 -2.27
C LEU A 64 4.61 -6.37 -1.50
N VAL A 65 5.73 -6.52 -2.20
CA VAL A 65 7.01 -6.95 -1.61
C VAL A 65 8.03 -5.83 -1.72
N LEU A 66 8.68 -5.49 -0.61
CA LEU A 66 9.79 -4.54 -0.55
C LEU A 66 11.10 -5.29 -0.24
N GLY A 67 12.20 -4.80 -0.79
CA GLY A 67 13.54 -5.31 -0.46
C GLY A 67 14.10 -4.78 0.86
N ASP A 68 13.49 -3.72 1.40
CA ASP A 68 14.01 -2.94 2.53
C ASP A 68 12.85 -2.40 3.40
N LEU A 69 13.13 -2.22 4.69
CA LEU A 69 12.20 -1.72 5.71
C LEU A 69 11.96 -0.20 5.63
N GLU A 70 12.94 0.62 5.26
CA GLU A 70 12.83 2.07 5.11
C GLU A 70 11.72 2.44 4.11
N GLN A 71 11.57 1.69 3.02
CA GLN A 71 10.48 1.86 2.06
C GLN A 71 9.08 1.68 2.66
N ALA A 72 8.93 1.00 3.81
CA ALA A 72 7.66 0.80 4.48
C ALA A 72 7.05 2.12 5.00
N ALA A 73 7.85 3.18 5.15
CA ALA A 73 7.36 4.51 5.52
C ALA A 73 6.28 5.03 4.55
N ASN A 74 6.30 4.59 3.28
CA ASN A 74 5.31 4.96 2.27
C ASN A 74 3.88 4.48 2.59
N LEU A 75 3.73 3.48 3.47
CA LEU A 75 2.42 3.10 4.01
C LEU A 75 1.72 4.30 4.66
N PHE A 76 2.48 5.19 5.29
CA PHE A 76 1.97 6.33 6.06
C PHE A 76 2.04 7.66 5.28
N SER A 77 2.25 7.59 3.96
CA SER A 77 2.22 8.78 3.11
C SER A 77 0.86 9.46 3.17
N HIS A 78 0.87 10.79 3.25
CA HIS A 78 -0.33 11.62 3.25
C HIS A 78 -0.48 12.26 1.88
N ALA A 79 -1.57 11.94 1.19
CA ALA A 79 -1.93 12.60 -0.06
C ALA A 79 -2.79 13.84 0.24
N GLN A 80 -2.58 14.91 -0.54
CA GLN A 80 -3.51 16.03 -0.54
C GLN A 80 -4.81 15.64 -1.26
N PRO A 81 -5.98 16.13 -0.82
CA PRO A 81 -7.22 15.96 -1.55
C PRO A 81 -7.08 16.42 -3.01
N LYS A 82 -7.47 15.57 -3.96
CA LYS A 82 -7.46 15.95 -5.38
C LYS A 82 -8.66 16.86 -5.69
N PRO A 83 -8.48 17.90 -6.54
CA PRO A 83 -9.59 18.73 -6.97
C PRO A 83 -10.60 17.93 -7.79
N LEU A 84 -11.84 18.39 -7.80
CA LEU A 84 -12.89 17.85 -8.67
C LEU A 84 -12.54 18.10 -10.13
N THR A 85 -12.57 17.06 -10.95
CA THR A 85 -12.53 17.18 -12.41
C THR A 85 -13.95 17.23 -12.96
N ALA A 86 -14.27 18.24 -13.77
CA ALA A 86 -15.53 18.35 -14.48
C ALA A 86 -15.32 18.10 -15.98
N VAL A 87 -16.22 17.35 -16.60
CA VAL A 87 -16.23 17.08 -18.03
C VAL A 87 -17.27 17.97 -18.71
N ASP A 88 -16.86 18.87 -19.59
CA ASP A 88 -17.75 19.84 -20.26
C ASP A 88 -18.50 19.22 -21.45
N ILE A 89 -19.59 18.53 -21.13
CA ILE A 89 -20.50 17.95 -22.14
C ILE A 89 -21.35 19.01 -22.87
N LEU A 90 -21.49 20.21 -22.31
CA LEU A 90 -22.30 21.27 -22.91
C LEU A 90 -21.55 21.97 -24.03
N GLY A 91 -20.26 22.27 -23.82
CA GLY A 91 -19.39 22.84 -24.85
C GLY A 91 -18.78 21.80 -25.78
N GLY A 92 -18.41 20.62 -25.28
CA GLY A 92 -17.68 19.60 -26.03
C GLY A 92 -18.50 18.42 -26.55
N GLY A 93 -19.78 18.30 -26.17
CA GLY A 93 -20.66 17.21 -26.60
C GLY A 93 -20.07 15.82 -26.33
N ARG A 94 -20.25 14.89 -27.28
CA ARG A 94 -19.73 13.51 -27.15
C ARG A 94 -18.19 13.46 -27.09
N ALA A 95 -17.49 14.34 -27.79
CA ALA A 95 -16.03 14.35 -27.81
C ALA A 95 -15.41 14.60 -26.42
N ALA A 96 -16.09 15.35 -25.56
CA ALA A 96 -15.68 15.55 -24.16
C ALA A 96 -15.67 14.24 -23.35
N LEU A 97 -16.45 13.23 -23.73
CA LEU A 97 -16.51 11.93 -23.06
C LEU A 97 -15.44 10.95 -23.55
N GLU A 98 -14.88 11.18 -24.75
CA GLU A 98 -13.86 10.30 -25.34
C GLU A 98 -12.47 10.55 -24.73
N ASN A 99 -12.25 11.73 -24.12
CA ASN A 99 -11.04 12.11 -23.37
C ASN A 99 -11.41 12.84 -22.06
N PRO A 100 -11.90 12.12 -21.03
CA PRO A 100 -12.37 12.70 -19.78
C PRO A 100 -11.26 13.24 -18.86
#